data_AF-C0D3Y8-F1
#
_entry.id   AF-C0D3Y8-F1
#
_cell.length_a   1.000
_cell.length_b   1.000
_cell.length_c   1.000
_cell.angle_alpha   90.00
_cell.angle_beta   90.00
_cell.angle_gamma   90.00
#
_symmetry.space_group_name_H-M   'P 1'
#
loop_
_entity.id
_entity.type
_entity.pdbx_description
1 polymer ?
#
loop_
_entity_poly.entity_id
_entity_poly.type
_entity_poly.pdbx_seq_one_letter_code
_entity_poly.pdbx_strand_id
1 'polypeptide(L)'
;MAACVCIGAILALLAPLFPEIYNTSGEVKALAASFIRIIALCMPMGAFIHASYFTLRSGGKTVVTFLFDSVFMWLVNIPFAYVLSRYTGLPIVPLYLACQMIDLIKCFIGFALVKNGIWIQNIVETKP
;
A
#
# COMPACT_ATOMS: atom_id res chain seq x y z
N MET A 1 10.26 5.17 9.22
CA MET A 1 10.47 3.74 8.91
C MET A 1 10.69 2.89 10.14
N ALA A 2 11.64 3.20 11.03
CA ALA A 2 11.90 2.39 12.24
C ALA A 2 10.64 2.15 13.11
N ALA A 3 9.84 3.18 13.37
CA ALA A 3 8.58 3.04 14.11
C ALA A 3 7.59 2.08 13.43
N CYS A 4 7.50 2.08 12.09
CA CYS A 4 6.59 1.22 11.34
C CYS A 4 7.04 -0.25 11.39
N VAL A 5 8.35 -0.52 11.44
CA VAL A 5 8.89 -1.87 11.62
C VAL A 5 8.57 -2.38 13.03
N CYS A 6 8.75 -1.55 14.07
CA CYS A 6 8.41 -1.92 15.43
C CYS A 6 6.90 -2.20 15.59
N ILE A 7 6.05 -1.32 15.04
CA ILE A 7 4.59 -1.50 15.09
C ILE A 7 4.17 -2.72 14.27
N GLY A 8 4.77 -2.95 13.10
CA GLY A 8 4.52 -4.14 12.29
C GLY A 8 4.88 -5.43 13.03
N ALA A 9 6.00 -5.45 13.76
CA ALA A 9 6.39 -6.59 14.58
C ALA A 9 5.39 -6.85 15.72
N ILE A 10 4.95 -5.79 16.41
CA ILE A 10 3.91 -5.90 17.45
C ILE A 10 2.59 -6.41 16.84
N LEU A 11 2.20 -5.90 15.67
CA LEU A 11 0.98 -6.32 14.97
C LEU A 11 1.06 -7.80 14.55
N ALA A 12 2.22 -8.27 14.09
CA ALA A 12 2.44 -9.67 13.73
C ALA A 12 2.32 -10.60 14.95
N LEU A 13 2.81 -10.17 16.12
CA LEU A 13 2.67 -10.90 17.38
C LEU A 13 1.22 -10.93 17.88
N LEU A 14 0.49 -9.83 17.71
CA LEU A 14 -0.93 -9.71 18.10
C LEU A 14 -1.91 -10.24 17.04
N ALA A 15 -1.42 -10.61 15.86
CA ALA A 15 -2.24 -11.10 14.74
C ALA A 15 -3.20 -12.26 15.08
N PRO A 16 -2.87 -13.23 15.94
CA PRO A 16 -3.84 -14.26 16.34
C PRO A 16 -4.79 -13.79 17.44
N LEU A 17 -4.43 -12.79 18.24
CA LEU A 17 -5.26 -12.28 19.34
C LEU A 17 -6.35 -11.33 18.82
N PHE A 18 -6.04 -10.54 17.79
CA PHE A 18 -6.94 -9.52 17.25
C PHE A 18 -8.26 -10.09 16.70
N PRO A 19 -8.27 -11.21 15.93
CA PRO A 19 -9.50 -11.81 15.44
C PRO A 19 -10.35 -12.48 16.52
N GLU A 20 -9.76 -12.87 17.66
CA GLU A 20 -10.48 -13.52 18.76
C GLU A 20 -11.46 -12.58 19.48
N ILE A 21 -11.22 -11.27 19.41
CA ILE A 21 -12.11 -10.23 19.93
C ILE A 21 -13.44 -10.19 19.15
N TYR A 22 -13.45 -10.69 17.91
CA TYR A 22 -14.62 -10.70 17.04
C TYR A 22 -15.36 -12.04 17.12
N ASN A 23 -16.67 -11.98 17.30
CA ASN A 23 -17.51 -13.18 17.36
C ASN A 23 -17.88 -13.67 15.93
N THR A 24 -16.90 -14.28 15.25
CA THR A 24 -17.01 -14.79 13.87
C THR A 24 -16.59 -16.27 13.80
N SER A 25 -16.86 -16.94 12.68
CA SER A 25 -16.48 -18.36 12.49
C SER A 25 -14.96 -18.56 12.57
N GLY A 26 -14.53 -19.73 13.04
CA GLY A 26 -13.10 -20.06 13.20
C GLY A 26 -12.29 -19.94 11.92
N GLU A 27 -12.91 -20.25 10.77
CA GLU A 27 -12.29 -20.07 9.45
C GLU A 27 -12.00 -18.60 9.13
N VAL A 28 -12.96 -17.71 9.39
CA VAL A 28 -12.79 -16.26 9.17
C VAL A 28 -11.72 -15.69 10.08
N LYS A 29 -11.64 -16.15 11.34
CA LYS A 29 -10.57 -15.76 12.27
C LYS A 29 -9.18 -16.19 11.76
N ALA A 30 -9.05 -17.40 11.25
CA ALA A 30 -7.79 -17.90 10.68
C ALA A 30 -7.36 -17.11 9.42
N LEU A 31 -8.32 -16.77 8.56
CA LEU A 31 -8.08 -15.90 7.40
C LEU A 31 -7.67 -14.49 7.82
N ALA A 32 -8.37 -13.90 8.80
CA ALA A 32 -8.06 -12.58 9.34
C ALA A 32 -6.64 -12.53 9.94
N ALA A 33 -6.26 -13.53 10.75
CA ALA A 33 -4.91 -13.63 11.29
C ALA A 33 -3.84 -13.68 10.17
N SER A 34 -4.14 -14.41 9.08
CA SER A 34 -3.25 -14.50 7.91
C SER A 34 -3.12 -13.16 7.18
N PHE A 35 -4.23 -12.43 6.98
CA PHE A 35 -4.20 -11.10 6.38
C PHE A 35 -3.45 -10.09 7.24
N ILE A 36 -3.63 -10.11 8.57
CA ILE A 36 -2.92 -9.23 9.49
C ILE A 36 -1.41 -9.47 9.41
N ARG A 37 -0.97 -10.74 9.32
CA ARG A 37 0.46 -11.06 9.13
C ARG A 37 1.00 -10.51 7.81
N ILE A 38 0.24 -10.63 6.72
CA ILE A 38 0.62 -10.05 5.42
C ILE A 38 0.73 -8.53 5.52
N ILE A 39 -0.24 -7.85 6.13
CA ILE A 39 -0.21 -6.40 6.34
C ILE A 39 0.98 -6.00 7.20
N ALA A 40 1.26 -6.73 8.29
CA ALA A 40 2.40 -6.47 9.17
C ALA A 40 3.74 -6.52 8.41
N LEU A 41 3.91 -7.51 7.53
CA LEU A 41 5.09 -7.62 6.66
C LEU A 41 5.15 -6.50 5.62
N CYS A 42 4.00 -6.11 5.08
CA CYS A 42 3.90 -5.06 4.07
C CYS A 42 3.87 -3.64 4.66
N MET A 43 3.79 -3.50 5.98
CA MET A 43 3.63 -2.24 6.68
C MET A 43 4.74 -1.22 6.39
N PRO A 44 6.04 -1.59 6.31
CA PRO A 44 7.09 -0.65 5.95
C PRO A 44 6.92 -0.09 4.52
N MET A 45 6.45 -0.93 3.59
CA MET A 45 6.16 -0.54 2.21
C MET A 45 4.98 0.44 2.17
N GLY A 46 3.87 0.10 2.82
CA GLY A 46 2.70 0.98 2.92
C GLY A 46 3.04 2.33 3.55
N ALA A 47 3.86 2.34 4.61
CA ALA A 47 4.31 3.58 5.24
C ALA A 47 5.13 4.46 4.29
N PHE A 48 5.98 3.85 3.45
CA PHE A 48 6.74 4.60 2.44
C PHE A 48 5.83 5.21 1.38
N ILE A 49 4.86 4.44 0.87
CA ILE A 49 3.88 4.92 -0.12
C ILE A 49 3.13 6.13 0.43
N HIS A 50 2.57 6.02 1.64
CA HIS A 50 1.83 7.12 2.25
C HIS A 50 2.71 8.33 2.53
N ALA A 51 3.95 8.13 2.99
CA ALA A 51 4.90 9.23 3.17
C ALA A 51 5.19 9.94 1.83
N SER A 52 5.50 9.18 0.77
CA SER A 52 5.75 9.74 -0.56
C SER A 52 4.53 10.47 -1.13
N TYR A 53 3.32 9.95 -0.88
CA TYR A 53 2.07 10.57 -1.28
C TYR A 53 1.86 11.92 -0.58
N PHE A 54 2.08 11.99 0.74
CA PHE A 54 1.98 13.26 1.47
C PHE A 54 3.04 14.28 1.02
N THR A 55 4.26 13.84 0.72
CA THR A 55 5.33 14.69 0.16
C THR A 55 4.96 15.22 -1.23
N LEU A 56 4.45 14.38 -2.12
CA LEU A 56 4.02 14.81 -3.46
C LEU A 56 2.84 15.78 -3.39
N ARG A 57 1.92 15.55 -2.44
CA ARG A 57 0.76 16.41 -2.21
C ARG A 57 1.17 17.78 -1.68
N SER A 58 2.12 17.85 -0.74
CA SER A 58 2.62 19.13 -0.22
C SER A 58 3.42 19.93 -1.25
N GLY A 59 4.00 19.28 -2.25
CA GLY A 59 4.73 19.93 -3.35
C GLY A 59 3.87 20.63 -4.40
N GLY A 60 2.54 20.60 -4.28
CA GLY A 60 1.61 21.33 -5.15
C GLY A 60 1.34 20.66 -6.51
N LYS A 61 1.84 19.43 -6.76
CA LYS A 61 1.58 18.65 -7.98
C LYS A 61 0.37 17.73 -7.82
N THR A 62 -0.81 18.31 -7.61
CA THR A 62 -2.05 17.58 -7.30
C THR A 62 -2.46 16.57 -8.38
N VAL A 63 -2.16 16.85 -9.65
CA VAL A 63 -2.44 15.92 -10.77
C VAL A 63 -1.62 14.64 -10.66
N VAL A 64 -0.33 14.75 -10.29
CA VAL A 64 0.55 13.59 -10.13
C VAL A 64 0.07 12.72 -8.97
N THR A 65 -0.35 13.34 -7.85
CA THR A 65 -0.92 12.61 -6.72
C THR A 65 -2.24 11.93 -7.04
N PHE A 66 -3.08 12.56 -7.87
CA PHE A 66 -4.34 11.98 -8.31
C PHE A 66 -4.14 10.74 -9.19
N LEU A 67 -3.21 10.82 -10.15
CA LEU A 67 -2.84 9.68 -10.98
C LEU A 67 -2.24 8.54 -10.15
N PHE A 68 -1.35 8.88 -9.22
CA PHE A 68 -0.69 7.90 -8.37
C PHE A 68 -1.67 7.15 -7.45
N ASP A 69 -2.67 7.83 -6.89
CA ASP A 69 -3.62 7.23 -5.97
C ASP A 69 -4.80 6.56 -6.70
N SER A 70 -5.67 7.39 -7.30
CA SER A 70 -6.94 6.95 -7.85
C SER A 70 -6.79 6.15 -9.14
N VAL A 71 -5.97 6.63 -10.09
CA VAL A 71 -5.83 5.96 -11.40
C VAL A 71 -5.11 4.62 -11.27
N PHE A 72 -4.08 4.55 -10.44
CA PHE A 72 -3.41 3.27 -10.17
C PHE A 72 -4.35 2.26 -9.49
N MET A 73 -5.16 2.71 -8.53
CA MET A 73 -6.15 1.82 -7.88
C MET A 73 -7.15 1.25 -8.90
N TRP A 74 -7.70 2.12 -9.75
CA TRP A 74 -8.73 1.75 -10.72
C TRP A 74 -8.22 0.97 -11.93
N LEU A 75 -7.05 1.32 -12.48
CA LEU A 75 -6.55 0.74 -13.72
C LEU A 75 -5.55 -0.41 -13.50
N VAL A 76 -4.94 -0.50 -12.31
CA VAL A 76 -3.92 -1.52 -12.04
C VAL A 76 -4.40 -2.48 -10.95
N ASN A 77 -4.69 -1.99 -9.75
CA ASN A 77 -4.97 -2.86 -8.61
C ASN A 77 -6.30 -3.62 -8.77
N ILE A 78 -7.40 -2.93 -9.10
CA ILE A 78 -8.73 -3.55 -9.28
C ILE A 78 -8.74 -4.56 -10.44
N PRO A 79 -8.27 -4.24 -11.66
CA PRO A 79 -8.26 -5.19 -12.76
C PRO A 79 -7.35 -6.38 -12.50
N PHE A 80 -6.19 -6.15 -11.85
CA PHE A 80 -5.31 -7.24 -11.46
C PHE A 80 -5.99 -8.19 -10.47
N ALA A 81 -6.61 -7.67 -9.41
CA ALA A 81 -7.36 -8.48 -8.45
C ALA A 81 -8.51 -9.25 -9.11
N TYR A 82 -9.21 -8.63 -10.07
CA TYR A 82 -10.27 -9.27 -10.84
C TYR A 82 -9.74 -10.43 -11.70
N VAL A 83 -8.63 -10.21 -12.42
CA VAL A 83 -7.99 -11.26 -13.22
C VAL A 83 -7.51 -12.41 -12.33
N LEU A 84 -6.84 -12.09 -11.22
CA LEU A 84 -6.32 -13.11 -10.32
C LEU A 84 -7.42 -13.93 -9.65
N SER A 85 -8.51 -13.29 -9.25
CA SER A 85 -9.64 -13.98 -8.62
C SER A 85 -10.39 -14.88 -9.61
N ARG A 86 -10.54 -14.45 -10.87
CA ARG A 86 -11.37 -15.16 -11.84
C ARG A 86 -10.64 -16.27 -12.59
N TYR A 87 -9.37 -16.07 -12.93
CA TYR A 87 -8.65 -16.98 -13.84
C TYR A 87 -7.73 -17.97 -13.12
N THR A 88 -7.31 -17.69 -11.89
CA THR A 88 -6.22 -18.44 -11.25
C THR A 88 -6.66 -19.43 -10.17
N GLY A 89 -7.94 -19.44 -9.78
CA GLY A 89 -8.46 -20.34 -8.72
C GLY A 89 -7.71 -20.23 -7.38
N LEU A 90 -6.93 -19.16 -7.20
CA LEU A 90 -6.01 -18.97 -6.09
C LEU A 90 -6.81 -18.70 -4.82
N PRO A 91 -6.47 -19.30 -3.67
CA PRO A 91 -7.08 -18.96 -2.40
C PRO A 91 -6.86 -17.48 -2.07
N ILE A 92 -7.74 -16.92 -1.26
CA ILE A 92 -7.81 -15.46 -1.02
C ILE A 92 -6.54 -14.88 -0.37
N VAL A 93 -5.80 -15.68 0.40
CA VAL A 93 -4.57 -15.27 1.11
C VAL A 93 -3.42 -14.91 0.14
N PRO A 94 -2.97 -15.81 -0.76
CA PRO A 94 -1.95 -15.45 -1.75
C PRO A 94 -2.43 -14.41 -2.78
N LEU A 95 -3.72 -14.37 -3.09
CA LEU A 95 -4.28 -13.30 -3.92
C LEU A 95 -4.09 -11.94 -3.25
N TYR A 96 -4.42 -11.83 -1.97
CA TYR A 96 -4.21 -10.61 -1.20
C TYR A 96 -2.74 -10.19 -1.15
N LEU A 97 -1.82 -11.14 -0.95
CA LEU A 97 -0.39 -10.87 -0.99
C LEU A 97 0.05 -10.34 -2.37
N ALA A 98 -0.42 -10.94 -3.46
CA ALA A 98 -0.09 -10.48 -4.81
C ALA A 98 -0.56 -9.03 -5.07
N CYS A 99 -1.77 -8.67 -4.61
CA CYS A 99 -2.25 -7.30 -4.68
C CYS A 99 -1.38 -6.33 -3.86
N GLN A 100 -0.94 -6.73 -2.66
CA GLN A 100 -0.02 -5.93 -1.85
C GLN A 100 1.36 -5.76 -2.52
N MET A 101 1.84 -6.79 -3.22
CA MET A 101 3.12 -6.72 -3.94
C MET A 101 3.06 -5.79 -5.15
N ILE A 102 1.89 -5.54 -5.75
CA ILE A 102 1.75 -4.54 -6.81
C ILE A 102 2.00 -3.13 -6.30
N ASP A 103 1.65 -2.86 -5.04
CA ASP A 103 1.92 -1.57 -4.43
C ASP A 103 3.45 -1.31 -4.27
N LEU A 104 4.32 -2.31 -4.44
CA LEU A 104 5.76 -2.05 -4.62
C LEU A 104 6.05 -1.18 -5.84
N ILE A 105 5.28 -1.32 -6.93
CA ILE A 105 5.43 -0.48 -8.11
C ILE A 105 5.20 0.99 -7.73
N LYS A 106 4.20 1.26 -6.87
CA LYS A 106 3.98 2.58 -6.28
C LYS A 106 5.16 3.03 -5.43
N CYS A 107 5.77 2.16 -4.62
CA CYS A 107 7.00 2.50 -3.90
C CYS A 107 8.11 2.96 -4.86
N PHE A 108 8.36 2.22 -5.95
CA PHE A 108 9.40 2.59 -6.92
C PHE A 108 9.11 3.94 -7.60
N ILE A 109 7.87 4.16 -8.03
CA ILE A 109 7.46 5.42 -8.66
C ILE A 109 7.58 6.59 -7.66
N GLY A 110 7.09 6.42 -6.43
CA GLY A 110 7.19 7.41 -5.37
C GLY A 110 8.65 7.76 -5.05
N PHE A 111 9.53 6.76 -4.97
CA PHE A 111 10.96 6.97 -4.78
C PHE A 111 11.60 7.74 -5.94
N ALA A 112 11.30 7.38 -7.18
CA ALA A 112 11.83 8.07 -8.36
C ALA A 112 11.37 9.54 -8.42
N LEU A 113 10.09 9.82 -8.15
CA LEU A 113 9.54 11.17 -8.15
C LEU A 113 10.15 12.07 -7.06
N VAL A 114 10.35 11.50 -5.85
CA VAL A 114 10.99 12.21 -4.74
C VAL A 114 12.47 12.48 -5.05
N LYS A 115 13.20 11.46 -5.53
CA LYS A 115 14.63 11.58 -5.85
C LYS A 115 14.91 12.58 -6.97
N ASN A 116 14.05 12.62 -7.99
CA ASN A 116 14.23 13.51 -9.14
C ASN A 116 13.80 14.97 -8.86
N GLY A 117 13.34 15.30 -7.65
CA GLY A 117 12.91 16.66 -7.31
C GLY A 117 11.64 17.13 -8.04
N ILE A 118 11.02 16.26 -8.85
CA ILE A 118 9.83 16.57 -9.68
C ILE A 118 8.63 16.93 -8.80
N TRP A 119 8.65 16.53 -7.53
CA TRP A 119 7.63 16.84 -6.54
C TRP A 119 7.50 18.34 -6.24
N ILE A 120 8.54 19.16 -6.44
CA ILE A 120 8.50 20.59 -6.16
C ILE A 120 7.90 21.33 -7.37
N GLN A 121 6.78 22.04 -7.17
CA GLN A 121 6.38 23.10 -8.10
C GLN A 121 7.33 24.30 -7.92
N ASN A 122 8.14 24.58 -8.94
CA ASN A 122 8.89 25.83 -8.99
C ASN A 122 7.91 26.97 -9.31
N ILE A 123 7.60 27.75 -8.28
CA ILE A 123 6.71 28.92 -8.35
C ILE A 123 7.44 30.19 -8.80
N VAL A 124 8.77 30.11 -8.97
CA VAL A 124 9.63 31.23 -9.36
C VAL A 124 9.95 31.11 -10.85
N GLU A 125 9.03 31.56 -11.68
CA GLU A 125 9.33 31.86 -13.08
C GLU A 125 9.85 33.30 -13.14
N THR A 126 11.16 33.49 -12.99
CA THR A 126 11.79 34.77 -13.36
C THR A 126 11.67 34.91 -14.87
N LYS A 127 10.61 35.59 -15.30
CA LYS A 127 10.50 36.11 -16.66
C LYS A 127 11.71 37.02 -16.94
N PRO A 128 12.30 36.93 -18.15
CA PRO A 128 13.34 37.87 -18.59
C PRO A 128 12.80 39.30 -18.71
#